data_AF-A0A7Y6WS08-F1
#
_entry.id   AF-A0A7Y6WS08-F1
#
_cell.length_a   1.000
_cell.length_b   1.000
_cell.length_c   1.000
_cell.angle_alpha   90.00
_cell.angle_beta   90.00
_cell.angle_gamma   90.00
#
_symmetry.space_group_name_H-M   'P 1'
#
loop_
_entity.id
_entity.type
_entity.pdbx_description
1 polymer ?
#
loop_
_entity_poly.entity_id
_entity_poly.type
_entity_poly.pdbx_seq_one_letter_code
_entity_poly.pdbx_strand_id
1 'polypeptide(L)' 'MLTDVPVRSGYLEAQAGVSSLSGAYARLEAGARLRSNLGLFAFGEANARERMAGAGVRWTFGW' A
#
# COMPACT_ATOMS: atom_id res chain seq x y z
N MET A 1 -4.50 -4.63 15.36
CA MET A 1 -5.91 -4.23 15.15
C MET A 1 -5.88 -2.82 14.55
N LEU A 2 -5.91 -2.73 13.21
CA LEU A 2 -5.80 -1.47 12.46
C LEU A 2 -7.20 -0.89 12.20
N THR A 3 -8.01 -0.77 13.25
CA THR A 3 -9.44 -0.43 13.14
C THR A 3 -9.72 1.06 13.38
N ASP A 4 -8.74 1.84 13.85
CA ASP A 4 -8.94 3.23 14.27
C ASP A 4 -7.98 4.19 13.56
N VAL A 5 -7.92 4.12 12.23
CA VAL A 5 -7.47 5.29 11.46
C VAL A 5 -8.67 5.74 10.66
N PRO A 6 -9.27 6.90 10.96
CA PRO A 6 -10.27 7.48 10.07
C PRO A 6 -9.55 7.87 8.78
N VAL A 7 -9.43 6.91 7.84
CA VAL A 7 -8.89 7.12 6.49
C VAL A 7 -9.92 7.92 5.69
N ARG A 8 -10.17 9.17 6.12
CA ARG A 8 -11.09 10.10 5.45
C ARG A 8 -10.51 10.63 4.14
N SER A 9 -9.20 10.42 3.88
CA SER A 9 -8.53 10.92 2.68
C SER A 9 -7.48 9.96 2.11
N GLY A 10 -6.72 9.24 2.93
CA GLY A 10 -5.72 8.28 2.46
C GLY A 10 -4.86 7.70 3.58
N TYR A 11 -4.13 6.63 3.28
CA TYR A 11 -3.14 6.02 4.14
C TYR A 11 -1.78 6.00 3.42
N LEU A 12 -0.70 6.06 4.19
CA LEU A 12 0.65 5.85 3.69
C LEU A 12 1.37 4.96 4.69
N GLU A 13 1.81 3.81 4.22
CA GLU A 13 2.52 2.80 4.97
C GLU A 13 3.90 2.60 4.34
N ALA A 14 4.94 2.84 5.13
CA ALA A 14 6.30 2.52 4.76
C ALA A 14 6.80 1.42 5.69
N GLN A 15 7.33 0.35 5.09
CA GLN A 15 7.90 -0.80 5.76
C GLN A 15 9.30 -1.02 5.21
N ALA A 16 10.28 -1.22 6.09
CA ALA A 16 11.61 -1.63 5.69
C ALA A 16 12.07 -2.74 6.64
N GLY A 17 12.67 -3.78 6.08
CA GLY A 17 13.07 -4.96 6.84
C GLY A 17 14.18 -5.73 6.16
N VAL A 18 14.65 -6.77 6.82
CA VAL A 18 15.67 -7.68 6.27
C VAL A 18 15.10 -9.09 6.34
N SER A 19 14.90 -9.70 5.19
CA SER A 19 14.40 -11.07 5.06
C SER A 19 15.53 -11.99 4.63
N SER A 20 15.71 -13.12 5.31
CA SER A 20 16.76 -14.08 4.99
C SER A 20 16.67 -14.66 3.58
N LEU A 21 15.49 -14.63 2.95
CA LEU A 21 15.27 -15.15 1.60
C LEU A 21 15.61 -14.16 0.49
N SER A 22 15.39 -12.86 0.71
CA SER A 22 15.43 -11.85 -0.35
C SER A 22 16.41 -10.70 -0.08
N GLY A 23 16.87 -10.55 1.16
CA GLY A 23 17.74 -9.47 1.61
C GLY A 23 16.98 -8.31 2.25
N ALA A 24 17.65 -7.15 2.31
CA ALA A 24 17.04 -5.91 2.78
C ALA A 24 15.95 -5.45 1.80
N TYR A 25 14.74 -5.30 2.29
CA TYR A 25 13.58 -4.87 1.51
C TYR A 25 13.00 -3.58 2.09
N ALA A 26 12.55 -2.71 1.20
CA ALA A 26 11.81 -1.50 1.53
C ALA A 26 10.54 -1.49 0.69
N ARG A 27 9.39 -1.54 1.35
CA ARG A 27 8.07 -1.45 0.76
C ARG A 27 7.40 -0.15 1.20
N LEU A 28 6.84 0.59 0.26
CA LEU A 28 6.07 1.78 0.49
C LEU A 28 4.74 1.63 -0.22
N GLU A 29 3.65 1.77 0.50
CA GLU A 29 2.28 1.68 0.01
C GLU A 29 1.54 2.96 0.38
N ALA A 30 0.87 3.58 -0.57
CA ALA A 30 0.08 4.78 -0.37
C ALA A 30 -1.27 4.59 -1.02
N GLY A 31 -2.35 4.75 -0.26
CA GLY A 31 -3.72 4.72 -0.74
C GLY A 31 -4.43 6.03 -0.50
N ALA A 32 -5.30 6.43 -1.42
CA ALA A 32 -6.17 7.58 -1.26
C ALA A 32 -7.61 7.19 -1.56
N ARG A 33 -8.55 7.65 -0.73
CA ARG A 33 -9.98 7.44 -0.96
C ARG A 33 -10.52 8.63 -1.74
N LEU A 34 -10.77 8.45 -3.04
CA LEU A 34 -11.34 9.49 -3.90
C LEU A 34 -12.83 9.71 -3.62
N ARG A 35 -13.58 8.63 -3.39
CA ARG A 35 -15.00 8.65 -3.02
C ARG A 35 -15.31 7.55 -2.03
N SER A 36 -16.51 7.56 -1.43
CA SER A 36 -16.97 6.49 -0.54
C SER A 36 -16.83 5.08 -1.17
N ASN A 37 -16.97 4.96 -2.49
CA ASN A 37 -16.92 3.69 -3.21
C ASN A 37 -15.69 3.52 -4.12
N LEU A 38 -14.78 4.50 -4.13
CA LEU A 38 -13.64 4.52 -5.05
C LEU A 38 -12.37 4.94 -4.31
N GLY A 39 -11.39 4.05 -4.29
CA GLY A 39 -10.05 4.29 -3.78
C GLY A 39 -9.00 4.07 -4.86
N LEU A 40 -7.88 4.76 -4.73
CA LEU A 40 -6.64 4.51 -5.46
C LEU A 40 -5.61 4.00 -4.48
N PHE A 41 -4.71 3.16 -4.95
CA PHE A 41 -3.53 2.77 -4.20
C PHE A 41 -2.33 2.63 -5.12
N ALA A 42 -1.15 2.91 -4.58
CA ALA A 42 0.12 2.68 -5.22
C ALA A 42 1.04 2.02 -4.21
N PHE A 43 1.85 1.07 -4.67
CA PHE A 43 2.86 0.43 -3.86
C PHE A 43 4.17 0.35 -4.64
N GLY A 44 5.28 0.43 -3.92
CA GLY A 44 6.62 0.25 -4.42
C GLY A 44 7.42 -0.56 -3.42
N GLU A 45 7.90 -1.71 -3.85
CA GLU A 45 8.80 -2.57 -3.11
C GLU A 45 10.17 -2.59 -3.82
N ALA A 46 11.22 -2.35 -3.06
CA ALA A 46 12.60 -2.45 -3.50
C ALA A 46 13.32 -3.43 -2.59
N ASN A 47 13.88 -4.48 -3.17
CA ASN A 47 14.74 -5.44 -2.49
C ASN A 47 16.13 -5.43 -3.13
N ALA A 48 17.07 -6.15 -2.53
CA ALA A 48 18.44 -6.28 -3.02
C ALA A 48 18.51 -6.85 -4.45
N ARG A 49 17.49 -7.63 -4.86
CA ARG A 49 17.47 -8.34 -6.14
C ARG A 49 16.49 -7.74 -7.15
N GLU A 50 15.36 -7.23 -6.68
CA GLU A 50 14.22 -6.88 -7.54
C GLU A 50 13.53 -5.62 -7.03
N ARG A 51 12.95 -4.86 -7.96
CA ARG A 51 12.15 -3.69 -7.68
C ARG A 51 10.79 -3.90 -8.32
N MET A 52 9.74 -3.88 -7.52
CA MET A 52 8.36 -4.02 -7.95
C MET A 52 7.63 -2.74 -7.61
N ALA A 53 6.90 -2.17 -8.56
CA ALA A 53 5.99 -1.08 -8.27
C ALA A 53 4.68 -1.32 -9.00
N GLY A 54 3.58 -0.93 -8.38
CA GLY A 54 2.25 -1.09 -8.93
C GLY A 54 1.33 0.02 -8.44
N ALA A 55 0.33 0.32 -9.24
CA ALA A 55 -0.77 1.17 -8.84
C ALA A 55 -2.09 0.53 -9.27
N GLY A 56 -3.14 0.78 -8.51
CA GLY A 56 -4.43 0.16 -8.72
C GLY A 56 -5.57 1.04 -8.26
N VAL A 57 -6.75 0.71 -8.77
CA VAL A 57 -8.01 1.32 -8.40
C VAL A 57 -8.84 0.27 -7.68
N ARG A 58 -9.38 0.62 -6.51
CA ARG A 58 -10.31 -0.21 -5.76
C ARG A 58 -11.70 0.41 -5.84
N TRP A 59 -12.60 -0.29 -6.53
CA TRP A 59 -14.02 0.03 -6.53
C TRP A 59 -14.75 -0.90 -5.58
N THR A 60 -15.53 -0.34 -4.65
CA THR A 60 -16.39 -1.12 -3.74
C THR A 60 -17.83 -0.99 -4.20
N PHE A 61 -18.44 -2.11 -4.58
CA PHE A 61 -19.87 -2.19 -4.88
C PHE A 61 -20.63 -2.41 -3.56
N GLY A 62 -21.60 -1.55 -3.27
CA GLY A 62 -22.56 -1.79 -2.19
C GLY A 62 -23.70 -2.66 -2.69
N TRP A 63 -24.09 -3.65 -1.90
CA TRP A 63 -25.35 -4.37 -2.07
C TRP A 63 -26.38 -3.77 -1.11
#